data_AF-A0A942V694-F1
#
_entry.id   AF-A0A942V694-F1
#
_cell.length_a   1.000
_cell.length_b   1.000
_cell.length_c   1.000
_cell.angle_alpha   90.00
_cell.angle_beta   90.00
_cell.angle_gamma   90.00
#
_symmetry.space_group_name_H-M   'P 1'
#
loop_
_entity.id
_entity.type
_entity.pdbx_description
1 polymer ?
#
loop_
_entity_poly.entity_id
_entity_poly.type
_entity_poly.pdbx_seq_one_letter_code
_entity_poly.pdbx_strand_id
1 'polypeptide(L)'
;MKKVVFLIVALILMGCSHNNITNNKSFADTCNTEEAICKRNYSVLAEEVEKFNTVGGAFILVNLENDEVLNSASISILESFDYNQDFSYTPNNVMKLLKKDRLATTSQFVQDYATFIKTANKKDLEELRENVTQGTAKKINIEGISIYGLTATDYKLDNPDDVVTTFLGHFIYQGQEYALITFLDAPKGIKSTYNFNSSGWNATELARKIVESVVLNANLAKR
;
A
#
# COMPACT_ATOMS: atom_id res chain seq x y z
N MET A 1 -50.57 -26.86 36.22
CA MET A 1 -49.87 -26.91 34.92
C MET A 1 -49.85 -25.52 34.30
N LYS A 2 -48.74 -24.78 34.42
CA LYS A 2 -48.46 -23.59 33.62
C LYS A 2 -46.97 -23.66 33.26
N LYS A 3 -46.68 -23.96 31.99
CA LYS A 3 -45.31 -24.02 31.46
C LYS A 3 -44.83 -22.58 31.26
N VAL A 4 -43.77 -22.20 31.96
CA VAL A 4 -43.03 -20.96 31.72
C VAL A 4 -42.11 -21.24 30.53
N VAL A 5 -42.36 -20.57 29.41
CA VAL A 5 -41.52 -20.62 28.21
C VAL A 5 -40.38 -19.62 28.42
N PHE A 6 -39.16 -20.11 28.53
CA PHE A 6 -37.94 -19.30 28.47
C PHE A 6 -37.77 -18.79 27.03
N LEU A 7 -37.94 -17.48 26.83
CA LEU A 7 -37.63 -16.82 25.57
C LEU A 7 -36.13 -16.50 25.57
N ILE A 8 -35.31 -17.38 25.01
CA ILE A 8 -33.90 -17.09 24.73
C ILE A 8 -33.88 -16.15 23.53
N VAL A 9 -33.71 -14.85 23.80
CA VAL A 9 -33.38 -13.86 22.78
C VAL A 9 -31.94 -14.17 22.34
N ALA A 10 -31.81 -14.86 21.22
CA ALA A 10 -30.53 -15.01 20.55
C ALA A 10 -30.05 -13.61 20.12
N LEU A 11 -29.04 -13.08 20.81
CA LEU A 11 -28.26 -11.97 20.30
C LEU A 11 -27.55 -12.47 19.03
N ILE A 12 -28.14 -12.18 17.88
CA ILE A 12 -27.45 -12.25 16.60
C ILE A 12 -26.45 -11.09 16.64
N LEU A 13 -25.23 -11.39 17.08
CA LEU A 13 -24.06 -10.55 16.80
C LEU A 13 -23.99 -10.45 15.27
N MET A 14 -24.39 -9.30 14.73
CA MET A 14 -24.04 -8.91 13.38
C MET A 14 -22.52 -8.77 13.34
N GLY A 15 -21.83 -9.90 13.14
CA GLY A 15 -20.49 -9.88 12.61
C GLY A 15 -20.56 -9.18 11.26
N CYS A 16 -19.84 -8.07 11.11
CA CYS A 16 -19.63 -7.45 9.81
C CYS A 16 -19.05 -8.52 8.89
N SER A 17 -19.92 -9.00 8.02
CA SER A 17 -19.64 -9.93 6.95
C SER A 17 -18.49 -9.39 6.12
N HIS A 18 -17.35 -10.10 6.12
CA HIS A 18 -16.32 -9.96 5.10
C HIS A 18 -16.92 -10.51 3.79
N ASN A 19 -17.69 -9.69 3.10
CA ASN A 19 -18.20 -10.04 1.78
C ASN A 19 -17.36 -9.34 0.70
N ASN A 20 -16.84 -10.19 -0.18
CA ASN A 20 -16.23 -9.94 -1.49
C ASN A 20 -14.70 -9.77 -1.59
N ILE A 21 -13.94 -10.73 -1.05
CA ILE A 21 -12.68 -11.16 -1.67
C ILE A 21 -12.96 -12.49 -2.41
N THR A 22 -13.86 -12.47 -3.40
CA THR A 22 -14.31 -13.70 -4.10
C THR A 22 -13.90 -13.78 -5.56
N ASN A 23 -13.21 -12.76 -6.09
CA ASN A 23 -12.68 -12.77 -7.47
C ASN A 23 -11.14 -12.83 -7.54
N ASN A 24 -10.45 -12.76 -6.41
CA ASN A 24 -8.99 -12.84 -6.34
C ASN A 24 -8.58 -14.29 -6.12
N LYS A 25 -7.73 -14.82 -7.00
CA LYS A 25 -7.27 -16.21 -6.90
C LYS A 25 -6.22 -16.39 -5.80
N SER A 26 -5.64 -15.31 -5.30
CA SER A 26 -4.74 -15.31 -4.15
C SER A 26 -4.86 -14.03 -3.32
N PHE A 27 -4.76 -14.22 -2.00
CA PHE A 27 -4.63 -13.18 -0.99
C PHE A 27 -3.56 -13.63 0.01
N ALA A 28 -2.55 -12.79 0.23
CA ALA A 28 -1.51 -13.01 1.23
C ALA A 28 -1.35 -11.74 2.06
N ASP A 29 -1.20 -11.87 3.37
CA ASP A 29 -1.14 -10.72 4.27
C ASP A 29 -0.25 -10.94 5.50
N THR A 30 0.08 -9.84 6.17
CA THR A 30 0.71 -9.82 7.49
C THR A 30 0.10 -8.68 8.30
N CYS A 31 -0.24 -8.95 9.56
CA CYS A 31 -0.77 -7.95 10.49
C CYS A 31 -0.05 -8.05 11.84
N ASN A 32 0.86 -7.13 12.09
CA ASN A 32 1.60 -6.95 13.35
C ASN A 32 1.27 -5.60 13.99
N THR A 33 0.06 -5.08 13.74
CA THR A 33 -0.47 -3.84 14.31
C THR A 33 -1.95 -4.03 14.68
N GLU A 34 -2.70 -2.95 14.94
CA GLU A 34 -4.12 -3.05 15.26
C GLU A 34 -4.91 -3.71 14.12
N GLU A 35 -5.69 -4.74 14.45
CA GLU A 35 -6.48 -5.52 13.48
C GLU A 35 -7.43 -4.64 12.65
N ALA A 36 -7.97 -3.58 13.25
CA ALA A 36 -8.83 -2.62 12.56
C ALA A 36 -8.10 -1.85 11.45
N ILE A 37 -6.82 -1.49 11.66
CA ILE A 37 -5.97 -0.85 10.65
C ILE A 37 -5.72 -1.82 9.49
N CYS A 38 -5.33 -3.07 9.81
CA CYS A 38 -5.08 -4.10 8.81
C CYS A 38 -6.31 -4.36 7.93
N LYS A 39 -7.48 -4.60 8.54
CA LYS A 39 -8.75 -4.83 7.82
C LYS A 39 -9.12 -3.65 6.91
N ARG A 40 -8.93 -2.42 7.37
CA ARG A 40 -9.17 -1.22 6.56
C ARG A 40 -8.20 -1.17 5.38
N ASN A 41 -6.92 -1.43 5.61
CA ASN A 41 -5.90 -1.43 4.57
C ASN A 41 -6.12 -2.52 3.51
N TYR A 42 -6.58 -3.70 3.91
CA TYR A 42 -6.92 -4.79 2.99
C TYR A 42 -8.10 -4.41 2.08
N SER A 43 -9.12 -3.78 2.68
CA SER A 43 -10.28 -3.27 1.93
C SER A 43 -9.86 -2.19 0.95
N VAL A 44 -9.00 -1.26 1.38
CA VAL A 44 -8.43 -0.21 0.52
C VAL A 44 -7.67 -0.80 -0.67
N LEU A 45 -6.85 -1.84 -0.45
CA LEU A 45 -6.15 -2.51 -1.54
C LEU A 45 -7.13 -3.16 -2.53
N ALA A 46 -8.14 -3.88 -2.02
CA ALA A 46 -9.15 -4.52 -2.86
C ALA A 46 -9.94 -3.49 -3.70
N GLU A 47 -10.36 -2.38 -3.09
CA GLU A 47 -11.06 -1.29 -3.78
C GLU A 47 -10.22 -0.68 -4.90
N GLU A 48 -8.92 -0.43 -4.68
CA GLU A 48 -8.06 0.17 -5.71
C GLU A 48 -7.71 -0.84 -6.82
N VAL A 49 -7.55 -2.13 -6.50
CA VAL A 49 -7.41 -3.21 -7.49
C VAL A 49 -8.63 -3.28 -8.41
N GLU A 50 -9.83 -3.23 -7.84
CA GLU A 50 -11.08 -3.24 -8.61
C GLU A 50 -11.26 -1.95 -9.44
N LYS A 51 -11.09 -0.78 -8.80
CA LYS A 51 -11.26 0.54 -9.42
C LYS A 51 -10.38 0.74 -10.65
N PHE A 52 -9.14 0.25 -10.61
CA PHE A 52 -8.21 0.36 -11.73
C PHE A 52 -8.19 -0.88 -12.63
N ASN A 53 -9.08 -1.87 -12.38
CA ASN A 53 -9.16 -3.13 -13.12
C ASN A 53 -7.77 -3.76 -13.31
N THR A 54 -7.04 -3.91 -12.21
CA THR A 54 -5.65 -4.38 -12.21
C THR A 54 -5.60 -5.92 -12.26
N VAL A 55 -4.44 -6.47 -12.65
CA VAL A 55 -4.15 -7.91 -12.54
C VAL A 55 -3.89 -8.29 -11.08
N GLY A 56 -3.40 -7.33 -10.30
CA GLY A 56 -3.20 -7.47 -8.87
C GLY A 56 -2.58 -6.22 -8.27
N GLY A 57 -2.20 -6.33 -7.01
CA GLY A 57 -1.61 -5.23 -6.27
C GLY A 57 -1.07 -5.67 -4.92
N ALA A 58 -0.26 -4.82 -4.32
CA ALA A 58 0.31 -5.07 -3.00
C ALA A 58 0.70 -3.78 -2.28
N PHE A 59 0.88 -3.90 -0.97
CA PHE A 59 1.58 -2.90 -0.19
C PHE A 59 2.36 -3.55 0.97
N ILE A 60 3.38 -2.86 1.46
CA ILE A 60 4.10 -3.20 2.68
C ILE A 60 4.35 -1.92 3.48
N LEU A 61 3.90 -1.91 4.72
CA LEU A 61 4.13 -0.87 5.71
C LEU A 61 5.14 -1.38 6.75
N VAL A 62 6.24 -0.66 6.92
CA VAL A 62 7.37 -1.02 7.78
C VAL A 62 7.59 0.08 8.82
N ASN A 63 7.83 -0.31 10.07
CA ASN A 63 8.33 0.59 11.09
C ASN A 63 9.85 0.79 10.89
N LEU A 64 10.29 2.03 10.66
CA LEU A 64 11.70 2.33 10.37
C LEU A 64 12.62 2.28 11.60
N GLU A 65 12.06 2.26 12.82
CA GLU A 65 12.86 2.18 14.04
C GLU A 65 13.40 0.77 14.28
N ASN A 66 12.58 -0.25 14.05
CA ASN A 66 12.91 -1.66 14.31
C ASN A 66 12.90 -2.54 13.04
N ASP A 67 12.69 -1.95 11.86
CA ASP A 67 12.59 -2.60 10.55
C ASP A 67 11.47 -3.68 10.46
N GLU A 68 10.48 -3.63 11.35
CA GLU A 68 9.38 -4.60 11.40
C GLU A 68 8.30 -4.31 10.36
N VAL A 69 7.84 -5.34 9.64
CA VAL A 69 6.65 -5.25 8.78
C VAL A 69 5.41 -5.18 9.69
N LEU A 70 4.78 -4.01 9.77
CA LEU A 70 3.58 -3.80 10.59
C LEU A 70 2.33 -4.31 9.89
N ASN A 71 2.22 -4.07 8.59
CA ASN A 71 1.08 -4.50 7.80
C ASN A 71 1.46 -4.65 6.33
N SER A 72 1.08 -5.76 5.71
CA SER A 72 1.22 -5.97 4.27
C SER A 72 0.02 -6.73 3.72
N ALA A 73 -0.25 -6.53 2.45
CA ALA A 73 -1.16 -7.41 1.71
C ALA A 73 -0.73 -7.53 0.25
N SER A 74 -1.15 -8.63 -0.37
CA SER A 74 -1.09 -8.87 -1.79
C SER A 74 -2.40 -9.48 -2.27
N ILE A 75 -2.87 -9.00 -3.42
CA ILE A 75 -4.01 -9.51 -4.16
C ILE A 75 -3.54 -9.89 -5.56
N SER A 76 -3.90 -11.09 -6.02
CA SER A 76 -3.57 -11.56 -7.36
C SER A 76 -4.71 -12.36 -8.00
N ILE A 77 -4.83 -12.25 -9.33
CA ILE A 77 -5.64 -13.17 -10.15
C ILE A 77 -4.93 -14.50 -10.44
N LEU A 78 -3.67 -14.64 -10.04
CA LEU A 78 -2.93 -15.90 -10.11
C LEU A 78 -3.12 -16.67 -8.79
N GLU A 79 -3.25 -17.99 -8.87
CA GLU A 79 -3.36 -18.84 -7.68
C GLU A 79 -2.02 -18.87 -6.94
N SER A 80 -2.09 -18.78 -5.61
CA SER A 80 -0.91 -18.86 -4.72
C SER A 80 0.24 -17.93 -5.09
N PHE A 81 -0.07 -16.70 -5.52
CA PHE A 81 0.92 -15.72 -5.94
C PHE A 81 0.90 -14.47 -5.03
N ASP A 82 2.02 -14.20 -4.38
CA ASP A 82 2.23 -13.03 -3.53
C ASP A 82 3.13 -12.01 -4.23
N TYR A 83 2.56 -10.89 -4.69
CA TYR A 83 3.34 -9.80 -5.28
C TYR A 83 4.40 -9.22 -4.33
N ASN A 84 4.31 -9.47 -3.02
CA ASN A 84 5.34 -9.05 -2.09
C ASN A 84 6.63 -9.87 -2.18
N GLN A 85 6.58 -11.09 -2.69
CA GLN A 85 7.70 -12.03 -2.69
C GLN A 85 7.99 -12.64 -4.08
N ASP A 86 6.96 -12.85 -4.89
CA ASP A 86 7.06 -13.67 -6.10
C ASP A 86 7.28 -12.82 -7.36
N PHE A 87 6.92 -11.53 -7.32
CA PHE A 87 7.10 -10.63 -8.46
C PHE A 87 8.36 -9.76 -8.32
N SER A 88 9.33 -9.98 -9.21
CA SER A 88 10.55 -9.17 -9.30
C SER A 88 10.54 -8.31 -10.56
N TYR A 89 10.87 -7.02 -10.41
CA TYR A 89 10.94 -6.05 -11.51
C TYR A 89 12.04 -5.02 -11.25
N THR A 90 12.30 -4.13 -12.20
CA THR A 90 13.35 -3.09 -12.10
C THR A 90 12.73 -1.71 -12.28
N PRO A 91 12.21 -1.08 -11.20
CA PRO A 91 11.65 0.25 -11.28
C PRO A 91 12.76 1.29 -11.45
N ASN A 92 12.88 1.90 -12.64
CA ASN A 92 14.05 2.71 -13.01
C ASN A 92 14.32 3.86 -12.03
N ASN A 93 13.28 4.59 -11.63
CA ASN A 93 13.42 5.72 -10.70
C ASN A 93 13.83 5.27 -9.29
N VAL A 94 13.29 4.14 -8.83
CA VAL A 94 13.63 3.56 -7.52
C VAL A 94 15.07 3.03 -7.53
N MET A 95 15.48 2.36 -8.61
CA MET A 95 16.84 1.85 -8.77
C MET A 95 17.88 2.97 -8.78
N LYS A 96 17.59 4.05 -9.49
CA LYS A 96 18.44 5.25 -9.51
C LYS A 96 18.60 5.86 -8.12
N LEU A 97 17.51 5.98 -7.34
CA LEU A 97 17.58 6.49 -5.97
C LEU A 97 18.43 5.58 -5.08
N LEU A 98 18.14 4.28 -5.11
CA LEU A 98 18.78 3.29 -4.25
C LEU A 98 20.22 2.96 -4.69
N LYS A 99 20.67 3.48 -5.84
CA LYS A 99 21.97 3.17 -6.47
C LYS A 99 22.18 1.67 -6.64
N LYS A 100 21.11 0.98 -7.06
CA LYS A 100 21.11 -0.46 -7.34
C LYS A 100 20.74 -0.70 -8.79
N ASP A 101 21.22 -1.82 -9.34
CA ASP A 101 20.90 -2.26 -10.69
C ASP A 101 20.65 -3.77 -10.66
N ARG A 102 19.45 -4.14 -10.18
CA ARG A 102 18.99 -5.53 -10.08
C ARG A 102 17.47 -5.61 -10.09
N LEU A 103 16.94 -6.74 -10.53
CA LEU A 103 15.56 -7.13 -10.23
C LEU A 103 15.41 -7.29 -8.72
N ALA A 104 14.28 -6.83 -8.18
CA ALA A 104 13.93 -7.06 -6.79
C ALA A 104 12.41 -7.08 -6.61
N THR A 105 11.98 -7.66 -5.48
CA THR A 105 10.58 -7.72 -5.05
C THR A 105 10.19 -6.45 -4.30
N THR A 106 8.89 -6.24 -4.04
CA THR A 106 8.46 -5.09 -3.21
C THR A 106 9.04 -5.18 -1.80
N SER A 107 9.14 -6.39 -1.23
CA SER A 107 9.80 -6.62 0.07
C SER A 107 11.26 -6.19 0.04
N GLN A 108 11.98 -6.53 -1.03
CA GLN A 108 13.38 -6.13 -1.14
C GLN A 108 13.54 -4.62 -1.34
N PHE A 109 12.63 -3.96 -2.08
CA PHE A 109 12.66 -2.51 -2.26
C PHE A 109 12.40 -1.74 -0.98
N VAL A 110 11.42 -2.13 -0.17
CA VAL A 110 11.13 -1.41 1.08
C VAL A 110 12.26 -1.62 2.11
N GLN A 111 12.90 -2.78 2.14
CA GLN A 111 14.10 -3.02 2.97
C GLN A 111 15.30 -2.19 2.50
N ASP A 112 15.54 -2.15 1.19
CA ASP A 112 16.60 -1.35 0.60
C ASP A 112 16.36 0.15 0.87
N TYR A 113 15.10 0.59 0.84
CA TYR A 113 14.69 1.95 1.17
C TYR A 113 14.86 2.28 2.65
N ALA A 114 14.48 1.38 3.57
CA ALA A 114 14.70 1.54 5.00
C ALA A 114 16.20 1.71 5.32
N THR A 115 17.06 0.95 4.63
CA THR A 115 18.52 1.11 4.74
C THR A 115 18.98 2.44 4.18
N PHE A 116 18.45 2.85 3.01
CA PHE A 116 18.78 4.12 2.37
C PHE A 116 18.46 5.31 3.28
N ILE A 117 17.27 5.37 3.87
CA ILE A 117 16.83 6.49 4.71
C ILE A 117 17.74 6.72 5.92
N LYS A 118 18.29 5.66 6.53
CA LYS A 118 19.25 5.78 7.64
C LYS A 118 20.55 6.52 7.26
N THR A 119 20.85 6.62 5.97
CA THR A 119 22.05 7.27 5.43
C THR A 119 21.76 8.43 4.47
N ALA A 120 20.47 8.73 4.22
CA ALA A 120 20.05 9.75 3.28
C ALA A 120 20.49 11.13 3.78
N ASN A 121 21.04 11.93 2.87
CA ASN A 121 21.43 13.30 3.21
C ASN A 121 20.24 14.27 3.06
N LYS A 122 20.42 15.51 3.51
CA LYS A 122 19.37 16.55 3.44
C LYS A 122 18.83 16.75 2.02
N LYS A 123 19.69 16.73 1.00
CA LYS A 123 19.28 16.91 -0.40
C LYS A 123 18.42 15.74 -0.88
N ASP A 124 18.78 14.51 -0.52
CA ASP A 124 17.98 13.32 -0.87
C ASP A 124 16.56 13.43 -0.29
N LEU A 125 16.44 13.86 0.97
CA LEU A 125 15.15 14.05 1.63
C LEU A 125 14.36 15.24 1.04
N GLU A 126 15.04 16.33 0.66
CA GLU A 126 14.43 17.47 -0.02
C GLU A 126 13.83 17.06 -1.37
N GLU A 127 14.57 16.32 -2.19
CA GLU A 127 14.07 15.82 -3.49
C GLU A 127 12.84 14.90 -3.30
N LEU A 128 12.88 14.00 -2.32
CA LEU A 128 11.75 13.14 -1.98
C LEU A 128 10.53 13.94 -1.46
N ARG A 129 10.75 15.04 -0.74
CA ARG A 129 9.66 15.91 -0.25
C ARG A 129 9.10 16.77 -1.38
N GLU A 130 9.93 17.28 -2.27
CA GLU A 130 9.53 18.05 -3.45
C GLU A 130 8.69 17.20 -4.39
N ASN A 131 9.04 15.92 -4.59
CA ASN A 131 8.22 14.99 -5.36
C ASN A 131 6.80 14.84 -4.80
N VAL A 132 6.64 14.84 -3.48
CA VAL A 132 5.35 14.75 -2.80
C VAL A 132 4.61 16.09 -2.75
N THR A 133 5.28 17.23 -2.74
CA THR A 133 4.61 18.53 -2.60
C THR A 133 4.32 19.20 -3.95
N GLN A 134 5.18 18.98 -4.93
CA GLN A 134 5.18 19.68 -6.22
C GLN A 134 5.30 18.73 -7.42
N GLY A 135 5.82 17.51 -7.22
CA GLY A 135 6.10 16.56 -8.28
C GLY A 135 4.99 15.54 -8.57
N THR A 136 5.41 14.39 -9.07
CA THR A 136 4.53 13.30 -9.52
C THR A 136 3.83 12.57 -8.38
N ALA A 137 4.39 12.62 -7.17
CA ALA A 137 3.82 11.97 -5.99
C ALA A 137 2.75 12.83 -5.29
N LYS A 138 2.38 14.00 -5.82
CA LYS A 138 1.52 14.97 -5.12
C LYS A 138 0.20 14.48 -4.56
N LYS A 139 -0.37 13.40 -5.11
CA LYS A 139 -1.63 12.83 -4.61
C LYS A 139 -1.52 12.28 -3.18
N ILE A 140 -0.34 11.83 -2.77
CA ILE A 140 -0.14 11.31 -1.40
C ILE A 140 -0.03 12.44 -0.36
N ASN A 141 0.11 13.70 -0.76
CA ASN A 141 0.34 14.78 0.19
C ASN A 141 -0.88 14.99 1.11
N ILE A 142 -0.70 14.78 2.41
CA ILE A 142 -1.71 14.98 3.45
C ILE A 142 -1.26 16.16 4.31
N GLU A 143 -2.15 17.13 4.51
CA GLU A 143 -1.85 18.30 5.33
C GLU A 143 -1.52 17.88 6.77
N GLY A 144 -0.45 18.47 7.33
CA GLY A 144 0.02 18.16 8.67
C GLY A 144 0.81 16.85 8.82
N ILE A 145 0.98 16.07 7.74
CA ILE A 145 1.78 14.85 7.74
C ILE A 145 3.03 15.05 6.88
N SER A 146 4.20 14.78 7.45
CA SER A 146 5.46 14.82 6.73
C SER A 146 5.62 13.53 5.92
N ILE A 147 5.52 13.64 4.60
CA ILE A 147 5.58 12.51 3.67
C ILE A 147 6.65 12.78 2.60
N TYR A 148 7.45 11.76 2.32
CA TYR A 148 8.58 11.78 1.40
C TYR A 148 8.49 10.55 0.50
N GLY A 149 8.77 10.68 -0.79
CA GLY A 149 8.74 9.52 -1.66
C GLY A 149 8.88 9.83 -3.13
N LEU A 150 8.75 8.78 -3.94
CA LEU A 150 8.78 8.86 -5.38
C LEU A 150 7.80 7.89 -6.03
N THR A 151 7.58 8.13 -7.31
CA THR A 151 6.78 7.28 -8.19
C THR A 151 7.67 6.58 -9.22
N ALA A 152 7.35 5.34 -9.54
CA ALA A 152 7.89 4.62 -10.69
C ALA A 152 6.75 4.07 -11.55
N THR A 153 6.92 4.09 -12.86
CA THR A 153 5.99 3.53 -13.84
C THR A 153 6.84 2.91 -14.93
N ASP A 154 6.81 1.59 -15.00
CA ASP A 154 7.73 0.83 -15.83
C ASP A 154 6.92 -0.15 -16.67
N TYR A 155 7.24 -0.24 -17.96
CA TYR A 155 6.56 -1.17 -18.87
C TYR A 155 6.91 -2.61 -18.50
N LYS A 156 5.94 -3.50 -18.62
CA LYS A 156 6.19 -4.93 -18.39
C LYS A 156 6.99 -5.51 -19.56
N LEU A 157 7.89 -6.44 -19.25
CA LEU A 157 8.73 -7.09 -20.25
C LEU A 157 7.94 -8.07 -21.13
N ASP A 158 6.92 -8.70 -20.56
CA ASP A 158 6.04 -9.68 -21.22
C ASP A 158 4.89 -9.00 -21.99
N ASN A 159 4.45 -7.81 -21.56
CA ASN A 159 3.46 -7.01 -22.26
C ASN A 159 3.80 -5.51 -22.23
N PRO A 160 4.38 -4.94 -23.31
CA PRO A 160 4.79 -3.54 -23.34
C PRO A 160 3.62 -2.54 -23.35
N ASP A 161 2.38 -2.99 -23.54
CA ASP A 161 1.19 -2.14 -23.42
C ASP A 161 0.74 -1.96 -21.95
N ASP A 162 1.22 -2.84 -21.06
CA ASP A 162 0.94 -2.78 -19.64
C ASP A 162 2.13 -2.18 -18.88
N VAL A 163 1.81 -1.52 -17.77
CA VAL A 163 2.79 -0.96 -16.84
C VAL A 163 2.65 -1.60 -15.48
N VAL A 164 3.73 -1.62 -14.73
CA VAL A 164 3.70 -1.74 -13.27
C VAL A 164 3.91 -0.36 -12.66
N THR A 165 3.17 -0.08 -11.61
CA THR A 165 3.23 1.23 -10.94
C THR A 165 3.58 1.07 -9.48
N THR A 166 4.52 1.89 -9.01
CA THR A 166 5.04 1.82 -7.65
C THR A 166 5.08 3.21 -7.03
N PHE A 167 4.63 3.32 -5.80
CA PHE A 167 5.05 4.41 -4.91
C PHE A 167 5.95 3.81 -3.83
N LEU A 168 7.06 4.49 -3.55
CA LEU A 168 7.99 4.12 -2.48
C LEU A 168 8.33 5.39 -1.71
N GLY A 169 8.16 5.34 -0.39
CA GLY A 169 8.35 6.51 0.45
C GLY A 169 8.36 6.19 1.93
N HIS A 170 8.45 7.24 2.73
CA HIS A 170 8.19 7.18 4.17
C HIS A 170 7.35 8.37 4.62
N PHE A 171 6.73 8.21 5.78
CA PHE A 171 6.03 9.30 6.45
C PHE A 171 6.31 9.29 7.95
N ILE A 172 6.17 10.46 8.55
CA ILE A 172 6.38 10.68 9.98
C ILE A 172 5.05 11.02 10.62
N TYR A 173 4.70 10.30 11.68
CA TYR A 173 3.50 10.56 12.43
C TYR A 173 3.72 10.29 13.93
N GLN A 174 3.37 11.27 14.76
CA GLN A 174 3.53 11.21 16.22
C GLN A 174 4.95 10.82 16.70
N GLY A 175 5.98 11.21 15.94
CA GLY A 175 7.38 10.90 16.27
C GLY A 175 7.86 9.53 15.78
N GLN A 176 6.99 8.71 15.19
CA GLN A 176 7.35 7.46 14.53
C GLN A 176 7.54 7.67 13.03
N GLU A 177 8.52 6.99 12.45
CA GLU A 177 8.76 6.95 11.01
C GLU A 177 8.35 5.59 10.42
N TYR A 178 7.66 5.63 9.29
CA TYR A 178 7.15 4.45 8.61
C TYR A 178 7.55 4.46 7.15
N ALA A 179 8.16 3.38 6.65
CA ALA A 179 8.34 3.18 5.22
C ALA A 179 7.11 2.50 4.62
N LEU A 180 6.77 2.88 3.40
CA LEU A 180 5.64 2.36 2.66
C LEU A 180 6.04 2.14 1.20
N ILE A 181 5.76 0.94 0.72
CA ILE A 181 5.71 0.64 -0.71
C ILE A 181 4.29 0.24 -1.08
N THR A 182 3.81 0.74 -2.21
CA THR A 182 2.56 0.29 -2.83
C THR A 182 2.80 -0.02 -4.29
N PHE A 183 2.18 -1.08 -4.77
CA PHE A 183 2.39 -1.65 -6.09
C PHE A 183 1.05 -2.02 -6.73
N LEU A 184 0.90 -1.75 -8.02
CA LEU A 184 -0.22 -2.23 -8.84
C LEU A 184 0.30 -2.79 -10.16
N ASP A 185 -0.22 -3.95 -10.55
CA ASP A 185 0.13 -4.64 -11.80
C ASP A 185 -0.92 -4.38 -12.89
N ALA A 186 -0.48 -3.84 -14.02
CA ALA A 186 -1.31 -3.52 -15.18
C ALA A 186 -2.54 -2.64 -14.87
N PRO A 187 -2.43 -1.57 -14.05
CA PRO A 187 -3.57 -0.71 -13.78
C PRO A 187 -4.03 -0.01 -15.05
N LYS A 188 -5.35 0.12 -15.21
CA LYS A 188 -5.97 0.80 -16.35
C LYS A 188 -6.28 2.25 -16.01
N GLY A 189 -6.13 3.12 -17.00
CA GLY A 189 -6.55 4.51 -16.88
C GLY A 189 -8.06 4.62 -16.85
N ILE A 190 -8.58 5.52 -16.02
CA ILE A 190 -10.01 5.77 -15.88
C ILE A 190 -10.32 7.25 -16.10
N LYS A 191 -11.58 7.60 -16.36
CA LYS A 191 -11.97 9.01 -16.64
C LYS A 191 -11.54 9.98 -15.54
N SER A 192 -11.65 9.58 -14.27
CA SER A 192 -11.25 10.41 -13.11
C SER A 192 -9.74 10.61 -13.01
N THR A 193 -8.93 9.78 -13.68
CA THR A 193 -7.49 9.96 -13.85
C THR A 193 -7.13 10.54 -15.21
N TYR A 194 -8.08 11.13 -15.94
CA TYR A 194 -7.90 11.61 -17.32
C TYR A 194 -7.39 10.50 -18.27
N ASN A 195 -7.75 9.25 -17.96
CA ASN A 195 -7.27 8.03 -18.60
C ASN A 195 -5.76 7.76 -18.45
N PHE A 196 -5.08 8.43 -17.52
CA PHE A 196 -3.71 8.10 -17.16
C PHE A 196 -3.65 6.86 -16.25
N ASN A 197 -2.66 6.01 -16.48
CA ASN A 197 -2.38 4.79 -15.72
C ASN A 197 -1.02 4.81 -15.00
N SER A 198 -0.37 5.98 -14.88
CA SER A 198 0.92 6.09 -14.20
C SER A 198 0.78 6.14 -12.67
N SER A 199 1.86 5.84 -11.97
CA SER A 199 1.93 5.75 -10.49
C SER A 199 1.43 7.00 -9.76
N GLY A 200 1.64 8.18 -10.34
CA GLY A 200 1.13 9.44 -9.82
C GLY A 200 -0.40 9.56 -9.81
N TRP A 201 -1.12 8.60 -10.42
CA TRP A 201 -2.59 8.55 -10.45
C TRP A 201 -3.19 7.38 -9.69
N ASN A 202 -2.44 6.29 -9.49
CA ASN A 202 -2.97 5.05 -8.91
C ASN A 202 -2.20 4.60 -7.65
N ALA A 203 -0.93 4.22 -7.74
CA ALA A 203 -0.15 3.75 -6.60
C ALA A 203 -0.04 4.81 -5.49
N THR A 204 0.10 6.09 -5.86
CA THR A 204 0.09 7.21 -4.89
C THR A 204 -1.26 7.41 -4.19
N GLU A 205 -2.37 7.09 -4.86
CA GLU A 205 -3.72 7.15 -4.28
C GLU A 205 -3.92 6.01 -3.28
N LEU A 206 -3.50 4.79 -3.64
CA LEU A 206 -3.44 3.66 -2.73
C LEU A 206 -2.59 4.00 -1.50
N ALA A 207 -1.38 4.52 -1.70
CA ALA A 207 -0.49 4.91 -0.61
C ALA A 207 -1.12 5.97 0.31
N ARG A 208 -1.81 6.98 -0.26
CA ARG A 208 -2.51 8.01 0.52
C ARG A 208 -3.53 7.39 1.47
N LYS A 209 -4.39 6.51 0.95
CA LYS A 209 -5.44 5.85 1.73
C LYS A 209 -4.89 4.99 2.86
N ILE A 210 -3.75 4.32 2.64
CA ILE A 210 -3.04 3.56 3.67
C ILE A 210 -2.49 4.49 4.76
N VAL A 211 -1.83 5.60 4.40
CA VAL A 211 -1.34 6.58 5.38
C VAL A 211 -2.50 7.17 6.19
N GLU A 212 -3.60 7.57 5.55
CA GLU A 212 -4.80 8.07 6.25
C GLU A 212 -5.37 7.02 7.21
N SER A 213 -5.31 5.73 6.86
CA SER A 213 -5.73 4.63 7.72
C SER A 213 -4.93 4.55 9.02
N VAL A 214 -3.61 4.66 8.90
CA VAL A 214 -2.70 4.64 10.06
C VAL A 214 -2.94 5.86 10.94
N VAL A 215 -3.06 7.05 10.33
CA VAL A 215 -3.25 8.33 11.04
C VAL A 215 -4.61 8.41 11.74
N LEU A 216 -5.71 8.01 11.08
CA LEU A 216 -7.05 8.11 11.64
C LEU A 216 -7.26 7.17 12.83
N ASN A 217 -6.80 5.93 12.74
CA ASN A 217 -6.99 4.95 13.82
C ASN A 217 -6.14 5.29 15.05
N ALA A 218 -4.92 5.79 14.88
CA ALA A 218 -4.10 6.27 15.99
C ALA A 218 -4.74 7.44 16.76
N ASN A 219 -5.60 8.24 16.11
CA ASN A 219 -6.39 9.28 16.79
C ASN A 219 -7.59 8.71 17.54
N LEU A 220 -8.15 7.58 17.09
CA LEU A 220 -9.26 6.88 17.77
C LEU A 220 -8.76 6.12 19.01
N ALA A 221 -7.58 5.49 18.96
CA ALA A 221 -6.99 4.78 20.09
C ALA A 221 -6.61 5.69 21.29
N LYS A 222 -6.54 7.01 21.07
CA LYS A 222 -6.23 8.01 22.12
C LYS A 222 -7.45 8.58 22.85
N ARG A 223 -8.67 8.21 22.42
CA ARG A 223 -9.93 8.68 23.04
C ARG A 223 -10.53 7.60 23.91
#